data_AF-A0A934CH63-F1
#
_entry.id   AF-A0A934CH63-F1
#
_cell.length_a   1.000
_cell.length_b   1.000
_cell.length_c   1.000
_cell.angle_alpha   90.00
_cell.angle_beta   90.00
_cell.angle_gamma   90.00
#
_symmetry.space_group_name_H-M   'P 1'
#
loop_
_entity.id
_entity.type
_entity.pdbx_description
1 polymer ?
#
loop_
_entity_poly.entity_id
_entity_poly.type
_entity_poly.pdbx_seq_one_letter_code
_entity_poly.pdbx_strand_id
1 'polypeptide(L)'
;MFLVDYLTKIGLHEKEAKVYLAAIELGGGSVQELAQKSGLKRPTVYVVLDSLVAQGLVSEEKKGRGSSFVAASPEALKRKAAEQKKAIDEAFPFLTAMWTGEKSKPQVRVYEGLEGMKEIYRETLWKSKTPVWFF
;
A
#
# COMPACT_ATOMS: atom_id res chain seq x y z
N MET A 1 -6.80 20.78 6.26
CA MET A 1 -7.42 19.44 6.08
C MET A 1 -7.03 18.85 4.73
N PHE A 2 -7.29 19.54 3.60
CA PHE A 2 -6.92 19.10 2.25
C PHE A 2 -5.51 18.49 2.11
N LEU A 3 -4.45 19.18 2.53
CA LEU A 3 -3.07 18.68 2.38
C LEU A 3 -2.77 17.38 3.14
N VAL A 4 -3.41 17.16 4.28
CA VAL A 4 -3.26 15.90 5.05
C VAL A 4 -3.77 14.72 4.22
N ASP A 5 -4.89 14.90 3.52
CA ASP A 5 -5.49 13.86 2.68
C ASP A 5 -4.63 13.50 1.46
N TYR A 6 -3.83 14.43 0.93
CA TYR A 6 -2.88 14.11 -0.14
C TYR A 6 -1.67 13.36 0.39
N LEU A 7 -1.14 13.79 1.53
CA LEU A 7 0.00 13.12 2.17
C LEU A 7 -0.35 11.68 2.58
N THR A 8 -1.59 11.44 3.03
CA THR A 8 -2.05 10.08 3.35
C THR A 8 -2.16 9.21 2.10
N LYS A 9 -2.59 9.76 0.96
CA LYS A 9 -2.56 9.05 -0.33
C LYS A 9 -1.15 8.71 -0.82
N ILE A 10 -0.14 9.49 -0.40
CA ILE A 10 1.29 9.21 -0.66
C ILE A 10 1.84 8.17 0.34
N GLY A 11 1.01 7.68 1.26
CA GLY A 11 1.32 6.62 2.19
C GLY A 11 1.94 7.09 3.51
N LEU A 12 1.68 8.33 3.93
CA LEU A 12 1.92 8.75 5.32
C LEU A 12 0.68 8.44 6.18
N HIS A 13 0.87 8.17 7.46
CA HIS A 13 -0.25 8.15 8.40
C HIS A 13 -0.75 9.57 8.67
N GLU A 14 -2.02 9.72 9.05
CA GLU A 14 -2.61 11.04 9.36
C GLU A 14 -1.80 11.86 10.38
N LYS A 15 -1.23 11.20 11.41
CA LYS A 15 -0.40 11.84 12.43
C LYS A 15 0.95 12.27 11.86
N GLU A 16 1.56 11.45 11.01
CA GLU A 16 2.81 11.78 10.30
C GLU A 16 2.62 12.99 9.40
N ALA A 17 1.52 13.02 8.64
CA ALA A 17 1.17 14.16 7.79
C ALA A 17 1.02 15.45 8.60
N LYS A 18 0.36 15.40 9.78
CA LYS A 18 0.21 16.57 10.66
C LYS A 18 1.55 17.07 11.21
N VAL A 19 2.43 16.17 11.65
CA VAL A 19 3.75 16.56 12.18
C VAL A 19 4.67 17.08 11.07
N TYR A 20 4.67 16.43 9.91
CA TYR A 20 5.45 16.87 8.75
C TYR A 20 5.03 18.26 8.27
N LEU A 21 3.71 18.52 8.17
CA LEU A 21 3.21 19.86 7.83
C LEU A 21 3.57 20.89 8.91
N ALA A 22 3.46 20.54 10.19
CA ALA A 22 3.89 21.43 11.27
C ALA A 22 5.38 21.79 11.16
N ALA A 23 6.23 20.81 10.80
CA ALA A 23 7.66 21.03 10.60
C ALA A 23 7.95 21.92 9.37
N ILE A 24 7.21 21.75 8.26
CA ILE A 24 7.30 22.65 7.09
C ILE A 24 6.90 24.08 7.46
N GLU A 25 5.74 24.24 8.10
CA GLU A 25 5.20 25.57 8.41
C GLU A 25 6.08 26.36 9.39
N LEU A 26 6.77 25.67 10.30
CA LEU A 26 7.66 26.29 11.27
C LEU A 26 9.09 26.48 10.73
N GLY A 27 9.46 25.84 9.61
CA GLY A 27 10.85 25.77 9.15
C GLY A 27 11.74 24.90 10.06
N GLY A 28 11.11 23.95 10.76
CA GLY A 28 11.72 23.11 11.78
C GLY A 28 11.51 23.61 13.21
N GLY A 29 11.59 22.71 14.17
CA GLY A 29 11.35 23.03 15.57
C GLY A 29 11.58 21.88 16.53
N SER A 30 11.55 22.20 17.81
CA SER A 30 11.59 21.22 18.89
C SER A 30 10.32 20.36 18.93
N VAL A 31 10.40 19.21 19.61
CA VAL A 31 9.24 18.34 19.85
C VAL A 31 8.08 19.09 20.50
N GLN A 32 8.37 20.09 21.35
CA GLN A 32 7.34 20.91 22.00
C GLN A 32 6.58 21.76 20.98
N GLU A 33 7.30 22.47 20.12
CA GLU A 33 6.70 23.35 19.11
C GLU A 33 5.91 22.53 18.10
N LEU A 34 6.45 21.39 17.67
CA LEU A 34 5.77 20.47 16.75
C LEU A 34 4.51 19.85 17.38
N ALA A 35 4.55 19.47 18.66
CA ALA A 35 3.37 18.99 19.39
C ALA A 35 2.26 20.04 19.47
N GLN A 36 2.63 21.28 19.80
CA GLN A 36 1.67 22.38 19.89
C GLN A 36 1.05 22.69 18.53
N LYS A 37 1.87 22.75 17.48
CA LYS A 37 1.45 23.10 16.12
C LYS A 37 0.64 21.99 15.45
N SER A 38 1.01 20.72 15.64
CA SER A 38 0.30 19.56 15.08
C SER A 38 -0.95 19.16 15.88
N GLY A 39 -1.14 19.71 17.09
CA GLY A 39 -2.24 19.34 17.99
C GLY A 39 -2.10 17.92 18.57
N LEU A 40 -0.88 17.36 18.59
CA LEU A 40 -0.61 16.01 19.07
C LEU A 40 0.13 16.05 20.42
N LYS A 41 -0.05 15.00 21.23
CA LYS A 41 0.67 14.85 22.50
C LYS A 41 2.15 14.56 22.22
N ARG A 42 3.05 15.11 23.06
CA ARG A 42 4.52 14.93 22.95
C ARG A 42 4.96 13.47 22.74
N PRO A 43 4.48 12.46 23.50
CA PRO A 43 4.89 11.07 23.28
C PRO A 43 4.57 10.58 21.87
N THR A 44 3.41 10.99 21.33
CA THR A 44 3.02 10.67 19.95
C THR A 44 3.96 11.31 18.94
N VAL A 45 4.37 12.56 19.19
CA VAL A 45 5.28 13.29 18.29
C VAL A 45 6.65 12.66 18.25
N TYR A 46 7.19 12.15 19.37
CA TYR A 46 8.44 11.38 19.37
C TYR A 46 8.35 10.17 18.42
N VAL A 47 7.34 9.32 18.61
CA VAL A 47 7.14 8.13 17.75
C VAL A 47 6.97 8.50 16.28
N VAL A 48 6.23 9.57 16.00
CA VAL A 48 6.00 10.04 14.64
C VAL A 48 7.28 10.63 14.02
N LEU A 49 8.08 11.36 14.79
CA LEU A 49 9.35 11.90 14.33
C LEU A 49 10.34 10.78 14.01
N ASP A 50 10.43 9.75 14.84
CA ASP A 50 11.29 8.59 14.59
C ASP A 50 10.93 7.91 13.25
N SER A 51 9.62 7.75 12.98
CA SER A 51 9.13 7.22 11.70
C SER A 51 9.47 8.14 10.52
N LEU A 52 9.22 9.46 10.65
CA LEU A 52 9.51 10.44 9.60
C LEU A 52 11.01 10.57 9.31
N VAL A 53 11.87 10.41 10.31
CA VAL A 53 13.33 10.37 10.15
C VAL A 53 13.75 9.10 9.42
N ALA A 54 13.20 7.94 9.79
CA ALA A 54 13.47 6.69 9.09
C ALA A 54 13.03 6.72 7.61
N GLN A 55 11.97 7.46 7.30
CA GLN A 55 11.49 7.72 5.93
C GLN A 55 12.29 8.80 5.18
N GLY A 56 13.22 9.49 5.84
CA GLY A 56 13.98 10.60 5.25
C GLY A 56 13.16 11.84 4.94
N LEU A 57 11.99 11.99 5.59
CA LEU A 57 11.10 13.15 5.43
C LEU A 57 11.37 14.23 6.49
N VAL A 58 12.05 13.89 7.57
CA VAL A 58 12.51 14.84 8.60
C VAL A 58 13.97 14.52 8.95
N SER A 59 14.76 15.53 9.26
CA SER A 59 16.10 15.40 9.82
C SER A 59 16.16 15.93 11.25
N GLU A 60 16.91 15.26 12.11
CA GLU A 60 17.24 15.76 13.43
C GLU A 60 18.55 16.57 13.37
N GLU A 61 18.48 17.81 13.83
CA GLU A 61 19.63 18.72 13.94
C GLU A 61 19.84 19.11 15.40
N LYS A 62 21.09 19.10 15.86
CA LYS A 62 21.44 19.61 17.18
C LYS A 62 21.49 21.14 17.14
N LYS A 63 20.53 21.78 17.79
CA LYS A 63 20.47 23.25 17.91
C LYS A 63 20.68 23.64 19.38
N GLY A 64 21.92 24.01 19.71
CA GLY A 64 22.30 24.37 21.09
C GLY A 64 22.23 23.17 22.04
N ARG A 65 21.41 23.27 23.10
CA ARG A 65 21.21 22.20 24.11
C ARG A 65 20.07 21.23 23.76
N GLY A 66 19.33 21.45 22.67
CA GLY A 66 18.17 20.63 22.30
C GLY A 66 18.25 20.08 20.88
N SER A 67 17.46 19.04 20.63
CA SER A 67 17.20 18.52 19.28
C SER A 67 16.12 19.36 18.60
N SER A 68 16.40 19.78 17.37
CA SER A 68 15.47 20.44 16.46
C SER A 68 15.19 19.51 15.29
N PHE A 69 13.94 19.40 14.89
CA PHE A 69 13.53 18.54 13.79
C PHE A 69 13.13 19.40 12.61
N VAL A 70 13.78 19.19 11.47
CA VAL A 70 13.59 20.00 10.26
C VAL A 70 12.96 19.13 9.19
N ALA A 71 11.89 19.60 8.55
CA ALA A 71 11.29 18.89 7.42
C ALA A 71 12.24 18.87 6.23
N ALA A 72 12.38 17.72 5.60
CA ALA A 72 13.06 17.62 4.32
C ALA A 72 12.30 18.39 3.23
N SER A 73 12.99 18.73 2.15
CA SER A 73 12.36 19.35 0.98
C SER A 73 11.16 18.52 0.49
N PRO A 74 10.06 19.15 0.01
CA PRO A 74 8.93 18.45 -0.60
C PRO A 74 9.33 17.50 -1.74
N GLU A 75 10.51 17.66 -2.34
CA GLU A 75 11.08 16.71 -3.29
C GLU A 75 11.29 15.30 -2.71
N ALA A 76 11.52 15.19 -1.39
CA ALA A 76 11.64 13.91 -0.70
C ALA A 76 10.37 13.06 -0.83
N LEU A 77 9.18 13.68 -0.87
CA LEU A 77 7.92 12.99 -1.13
C LEU A 77 7.88 12.38 -2.54
N LYS A 78 8.43 13.08 -3.54
CA LYS A 78 8.54 12.56 -4.90
C LYS A 78 9.50 11.38 -4.96
N ARG A 79 10.64 11.46 -4.27
CA ARG A 79 11.59 10.34 -4.17
C ARG A 79 10.96 9.11 -3.53
N LYS A 80 10.27 9.28 -2.39
CA LYS A 80 9.53 8.21 -1.72
C LYS A 80 8.54 7.52 -2.66
N ALA A 81 7.75 8.29 -3.41
CA ALA A 81 6.81 7.73 -4.37
C ALA A 81 7.51 6.96 -5.50
N ALA A 82 8.64 7.47 -6.00
CA ALA A 82 9.45 6.79 -7.00
C ALA A 82 10.05 5.48 -6.48
N GLU A 83 10.54 5.45 -5.24
CA GLU A 83 11.05 4.25 -4.57
C GLU A 83 9.95 3.19 -4.38
N GLN A 84 8.75 3.62 -3.96
CA GLN A 84 7.60 2.72 -3.85
C GLN A 84 7.20 2.13 -5.20
N LYS A 85 7.16 2.96 -6.25
CA LYS A 85 6.91 2.48 -7.61
C LYS A 85 7.96 1.47 -8.05
N LYS A 86 9.24 1.76 -7.81
CA LYS A 86 10.35 0.86 -8.14
C LYS A 86 10.21 -0.47 -7.42
N ALA A 87 9.88 -0.48 -6.13
CA ALA A 87 9.67 -1.70 -5.37
C ALA A 87 8.48 -2.53 -5.91
N ILE A 88 7.41 -1.87 -6.37
CA ILE A 88 6.29 -2.54 -7.04
C ILE A 88 6.77 -3.15 -8.36
N ASP A 89 7.48 -2.39 -9.18
CA ASP A 89 7.98 -2.85 -10.48
C ASP A 89 8.93 -4.06 -10.32
N GLU A 90 9.76 -4.08 -9.27
CA GLU A 90 10.64 -5.21 -8.91
C GLU A 90 9.86 -6.43 -8.41
N ALA A 91 8.80 -6.23 -7.63
CA ALA A 91 7.96 -7.32 -7.13
C ALA A 91 6.96 -7.87 -8.17
N PHE A 92 6.58 -7.04 -9.16
CA PHE A 92 5.57 -7.32 -10.16
C PHE A 92 5.74 -8.67 -10.89
N PRO A 93 6.92 -9.04 -11.42
CA PRO A 93 7.08 -10.33 -12.12
C PRO A 93 6.81 -11.52 -11.21
N PHE A 94 7.26 -11.48 -9.95
CA PHE A 94 7.02 -12.55 -8.97
C PHE A 94 5.56 -12.67 -8.61
N LEU A 95 4.89 -11.54 -8.36
CA LEU A 95 3.47 -11.50 -8.06
C LEU A 95 2.63 -12.00 -9.25
N THR A 96 3.00 -11.65 -10.47
CA THR A 96 2.33 -12.10 -11.70
C THR A 96 2.50 -13.60 -11.92
N ALA A 97 3.68 -14.16 -11.64
CA ALA A 97 3.91 -15.60 -11.71
C ALA A 97 3.08 -16.38 -10.66
N MET A 98 2.90 -15.80 -9.45
CA MET A 98 2.02 -16.37 -8.42
C MET A 98 0.54 -16.19 -8.75
N TRP A 99 0.20 -15.11 -9.46
CA TRP A 99 -1.14 -14.86 -9.96
C TRP A 99 -1.40 -15.74 -11.18
N THR A 100 -1.59 -17.04 -10.96
CA THR A 100 -2.23 -17.93 -11.93
C THR A 100 -3.63 -17.38 -12.21
N GLY A 101 -3.75 -16.62 -13.29
CA GLY A 101 -5.01 -16.12 -13.82
C GLY A 101 -5.95 -17.30 -14.05
N GLU A 102 -7.13 -17.18 -13.45
CA GLU A 102 -8.26 -18.10 -13.58
C GLU A 102 -8.05 -19.53 -13.06
N LYS A 103 -8.92 -19.87 -12.11
CA LYS A 103 -9.21 -21.23 -11.68
C LYS A 103 -9.80 -22.04 -12.86
N SER A 104 -8.97 -22.57 -13.74
CA SER A 104 -9.25 -23.89 -14.33
C SER A 104 -8.72 -24.96 -13.37
N LYS A 105 -9.18 -24.94 -12.11
CA LYS A 105 -9.12 -26.16 -11.32
C LYS A 105 -10.15 -27.09 -11.98
N PRO A 106 -9.76 -28.19 -12.64
CA PRO A 106 -10.74 -29.14 -13.13
C PRO A 106 -11.51 -29.63 -11.90
N GLN A 107 -12.79 -29.28 -11.80
CA GLN A 107 -13.66 -29.88 -10.79
C GLN A 107 -13.87 -31.32 -11.22
N VAL A 108 -13.08 -32.24 -10.65
CA VAL A 108 -13.34 -33.67 -10.79
C VAL A 108 -14.63 -33.95 -10.01
N ARG A 109 -15.76 -33.98 -10.73
CA ARG A 109 -17.02 -34.49 -10.20
C ARG A 109 -17.04 -35.99 -10.48
N VAL A 110 -16.91 -36.77 -9.43
CA VAL A 110 -17.08 -38.23 -9.52
C VAL A 110 -18.57 -38.49 -9.49
N TYR A 111 -19.09 -39.05 -10.57
CA TYR A 111 -20.46 -39.54 -10.63
C TYR A 111 -20.41 -41.08 -10.68
N GLU A 112 -21.11 -41.74 -9.78
CA GLU A 112 -21.18 -43.20 -9.72
C GLU A 112 -22.47 -43.71 -10.36
N GLY A 113 -22.37 -44.85 -11.07
CA GLY A 113 -23.51 -45.54 -11.64
C GLY A 113 -24.05 -44.98 -12.97
N LEU A 114 -25.12 -45.61 -13.47
CA LEU A 114 -25.75 -45.31 -14.77
C LEU A 114 -26.33 -43.89 -14.87
N GLU A 115 -26.75 -43.31 -13.74
CA GLU A 115 -27.25 -41.93 -13.68
C GLU A 115 -26.14 -40.89 -13.85
N GLY A 116 -24.94 -41.18 -13.35
CA GLY A 116 -23.76 -40.37 -13.58
C GLY A 116 -23.39 -40.24 -15.06
N MET A 117 -23.48 -41.34 -15.80
CA MET A 117 -23.22 -41.33 -17.25
C MET A 117 -24.24 -40.49 -18.03
N LYS A 118 -25.52 -40.52 -17.65
CA LYS A 118 -26.57 -39.72 -18.32
C LYS A 118 -26.36 -38.23 -18.13
N GLU A 119 -25.92 -37.81 -16.95
CA GLU A 119 -25.68 -36.40 -16.65
C GLU A 119 -24.43 -35.87 -17.36
N ILE A 120 -23.36 -36.66 -17.44
CA ILE A 120 -22.15 -36.34 -18.24
C ILE A 120 -22.52 -36.16 -19.73
N TYR A 121 -23.31 -37.08 -20.29
CA TYR A 121 -23.76 -36.99 -21.68
C TYR A 121 -24.61 -35.74 -21.92
N ARG A 122 -25.52 -35.41 -21.00
CA ARG A 122 -26.38 -34.22 -21.11
C ARG A 122 -25.56 -32.93 -21.01
N GLU A 123 -24.62 -32.83 -20.08
CA GLU A 123 -23.75 -31.66 -19.95
C GLU A 123 -22.84 -31.46 -21.17
N THR A 124 -22.33 -32.56 -21.74
CA THR A 124 -21.45 -32.51 -22.93
C THR A 124 -22.21 -32.05 -24.17
N LEU A 125 -23.43 -32.55 -24.38
CA LEU A 125 -24.28 -32.19 -25.52
C LEU A 125 -24.82 -30.75 -25.42
N TRP A 126 -25.10 -30.24 -24.22
CA TRP A 126 -25.69 -28.90 -24.06
C TRP A 126 -24.67 -27.76 -24.10
N LYS A 127 -23.39 -28.04 -23.82
CA LYS A 127 -22.29 -27.05 -23.85
C LYS A 127 -21.54 -27.00 -25.18
N SER A 128 -21.77 -27.93 -26.12
CA SER A 128 -21.09 -27.92 -27.42
C SER A 128 -21.75 -26.93 -28.38
N LYS A 129 -21.05 -25.82 -28.72
CA LYS A 129 -21.36 -24.95 -29.87
C LYS A 129 -20.86 -25.51 -31.21
N THR A 130 -20.65 -26.82 -31.31
CA THR A 130 -20.25 -27.51 -32.54
C THR A 130 -21.16 -28.70 -32.80
N PRO A 131 -21.60 -28.92 -34.06
CA PRO A 131 -22.44 -30.05 -34.39
C PRO A 131 -21.66 -31.37 -34.24
N VAL A 132 -22.19 -32.27 -33.42
CA VAL A 132 -21.64 -33.61 -33.22
C VAL A 132 -22.38 -34.56 -34.16
N TRP A 133 -21.65 -35.14 -35.11
CA TRP A 133 -22.22 -36.11 -36.06
C TRP A 133 -22.11 -37.52 -35.48
N PHE A 134 -23.24 -38.22 -35.42
CA PHE A 134 -23.30 -39.64 -35.10
C PHE A 134 -23.34 -40.43 -36.43
N PHE A 135 -22.40 -41.36 -36.61
CA PHE A 135 -22.45 -42.38 -37.65
C PHE A 135 -23.24 -43.60 -37.16
#